data_AF-A0A660Q734-F1
#
_entry.id   AF-A0A660Q734-F1
#
_cell.length_a   1.000
_cell.length_b   1.000
_cell.length_c   1.000
_cell.angle_alpha   90.00
_cell.angle_beta   90.00
_cell.angle_gamma   90.00
#
_symmetry.space_group_name_H-M   'P 1'
#
loop_
_entity.id
_entity.type
_entity.pdbx_description
1 polymer ?
#
loop_
_entity_poly.entity_id
_entity_poly.type
_entity_poly.pdbx_seq_one_letter_code
_entity_poly.pdbx_strand_id
1 'polypeptide(L)'
;MPTQKQHIKIANINEELGNLILTLENKYQPWAIVAYFYSALHWVDACIAKDYKRDPLNHHKRETYFPINSTLKKIYIEYHQLKSDSESVRYKSIKFNKKSITSIKNNYLGKIKRIISKRVS
;
A
#
# COMPACT_ATOMS: atom_id res chain seq x y z
N MET A 1 -15.50 7.58 -10.75
CA MET A 1 -15.06 6.62 -9.72
C MET A 1 -14.27 5.53 -10.43
N PRO A 2 -12.98 5.35 -10.13
CA PRO A 2 -12.20 4.25 -10.68
C PRO A 2 -12.81 2.90 -10.28
N THR A 3 -12.72 1.95 -11.19
CA THR A 3 -13.11 0.57 -10.96
C THR A 3 -12.03 -0.15 -10.15
N GLN A 4 -12.41 -1.27 -9.55
CA GLN A 4 -11.48 -2.22 -8.94
C GLN A 4 -10.29 -2.55 -9.87
N LYS A 5 -10.52 -2.80 -11.17
CA LYS A 5 -9.46 -3.10 -12.14
C LYS A 5 -8.52 -1.91 -12.36
N GLN A 6 -9.05 -0.69 -12.39
CA GLN A 6 -8.25 0.53 -12.51
C GLN A 6 -7.37 0.75 -11.28
N HIS A 7 -7.90 0.53 -10.07
CA HIS A 7 -7.10 0.58 -8.85
C HIS A 7 -6.00 -0.48 -8.85
N ILE A 8 -6.29 -1.73 -9.22
CA ILE A 8 -5.26 -2.79 -9.32
C ILE A 8 -4.15 -2.40 -10.30
N LYS A 9 -4.50 -1.82 -11.45
CA LYS A 9 -3.52 -1.33 -12.42
C LYS A 9 -2.57 -0.30 -11.79
N ILE A 10 -3.10 0.70 -11.09
CA ILE A 10 -2.30 1.72 -10.42
C ILE A 10 -1.47 1.11 -9.27
N ALA A 11 -2.05 0.15 -8.54
CA ALA A 11 -1.35 -0.55 -7.46
C ALA A 11 -0.09 -1.27 -7.97
N ASN A 12 -0.20 -1.94 -9.12
CA ASN A 12 0.95 -2.63 -9.74
C ASN A 12 2.01 -1.63 -10.23
N ILE A 13 1.59 -0.54 -10.90
CA ILE A 13 2.52 0.52 -11.34
C ILE A 13 3.32 1.09 -10.15
N ASN A 14 2.65 1.36 -9.02
CA ASN A 14 3.32 1.86 -7.83
C ASN A 14 4.30 0.85 -7.21
N GLU A 15 3.99 -0.45 -7.26
CA GLU A 15 4.93 -1.48 -6.80
C GLU A 15 6.14 -1.59 -7.73
N GLU A 16 5.94 -1.54 -9.04
CA GLU A 16 7.01 -1.51 -10.04
C GLU A 16 7.91 -0.29 -9.84
N LEU A 17 7.33 0.89 -9.59
CA LEU A 17 8.07 2.10 -9.24
C LEU A 17 8.90 1.90 -7.97
N GLY A 18 8.34 1.31 -6.91
CA GLY A 18 9.09 1.00 -5.69
C GLY A 18 10.28 0.06 -5.95
N ASN A 19 10.10 -0.93 -6.83
CA ASN A 19 11.17 -1.85 -7.23
C ASN A 19 12.27 -1.12 -8.00
N LEU A 20 11.90 -0.21 -8.90
CA LEU A 20 12.85 0.63 -9.64
C LEU A 20 13.63 1.54 -8.70
N ILE A 21 12.97 2.18 -7.73
CA ILE A 21 13.64 3.04 -6.74
C ILE A 21 14.69 2.27 -5.93
N LEU A 22 14.45 0.98 -5.65
CA LEU A 22 15.42 0.12 -4.95
C LEU A 22 16.70 -0.21 -5.75
N THR A 23 16.73 0.07 -7.05
CA THR A 23 17.93 -0.07 -7.89
C THR A 23 18.73 1.23 -7.99
N LEU A 24 18.19 2.35 -7.51
CA LEU A 24 18.87 3.65 -7.49
C LEU A 24 19.87 3.75 -6.33
N GLU A 25 20.62 4.86 -6.31
CA GLU A 25 21.53 5.19 -5.20
C GLU A 25 20.83 5.14 -3.84
N ASN A 26 21.58 4.76 -2.80
CA ASN A 26 21.06 4.56 -1.44
C ASN A 26 20.25 5.75 -0.89
N LYS A 27 20.59 6.99 -1.28
CA LYS A 27 19.87 8.20 -0.84
C LYS A 27 18.43 8.27 -1.35
N TYR A 28 18.11 7.59 -2.46
CA TYR A 28 16.76 7.56 -3.04
C TYR A 28 15.93 6.36 -2.57
N GLN A 29 16.59 5.27 -2.15
CA GLN A 29 15.92 4.00 -1.83
C GLN A 29 14.78 4.10 -0.80
N PRO A 30 14.84 4.95 0.26
CA PRO A 30 13.71 5.11 1.19
C PRO A 30 12.40 5.51 0.50
N TRP A 31 12.43 6.22 -0.63
CA TRP A 31 11.24 6.58 -1.39
C TRP A 31 10.49 5.37 -1.97
N ALA A 32 11.12 4.20 -2.05
CA ALA A 32 10.43 2.97 -2.41
C ALA A 32 9.30 2.65 -1.42
N ILE A 33 9.45 2.97 -0.13
CA ILE A 33 8.40 2.77 0.89
C ILE A 33 7.16 3.60 0.55
N VAL A 34 7.35 4.83 0.06
CA VAL A 34 6.24 5.70 -0.36
C VAL A 34 5.50 5.07 -1.53
N ALA A 35 6.21 4.58 -2.54
CA ALA A 35 5.62 3.88 -3.67
C ALA A 35 4.88 2.60 -3.24
N TYR A 36 5.46 1.80 -2.33
CA TYR A 36 4.79 0.62 -1.77
C TYR A 36 3.53 0.97 -0.97
N PHE A 37 3.54 2.08 -0.24
CA PHE A 37 2.34 2.56 0.44
C PHE A 37 1.23 2.90 -0.55
N TYR A 38 1.54 3.63 -1.63
CA TYR A 38 0.54 3.92 -2.67
C TYR A 38 0.08 2.68 -3.42
N SER A 39 0.93 1.65 -3.55
CA SER A 39 0.50 0.34 -4.02
C SER A 39 -0.55 -0.28 -3.07
N ALA A 40 -0.25 -0.35 -1.78
CA ALA A 40 -1.16 -0.89 -0.77
C ALA A 40 -2.49 -0.11 -0.69
N LEU A 41 -2.43 1.21 -0.77
CA LEU A 41 -3.59 2.11 -0.82
C LEU A 41 -4.54 1.73 -1.94
N HIS A 42 -4.02 1.52 -3.15
CA HIS A 42 -4.86 1.14 -4.27
C HIS A 42 -5.35 -0.31 -4.22
N TRP A 43 -4.62 -1.23 -3.59
CA TRP A 43 -5.19 -2.54 -3.26
C TRP A 43 -6.39 -2.42 -2.32
N VAL A 44 -6.30 -1.59 -1.28
CA VAL A 44 -7.43 -1.33 -0.38
C VAL A 44 -8.61 -0.70 -1.13
N ASP A 45 -8.36 0.32 -1.97
CA ASP A 45 -9.42 0.96 -2.76
C ASP A 45 -10.04 0.00 -3.79
N ALA A 46 -9.28 -0.93 -4.36
CA ALA A 46 -9.83 -1.98 -5.21
C ALA A 46 -10.83 -2.87 -4.45
N CYS A 47 -10.52 -3.22 -3.19
CA CYS A 47 -11.43 -3.98 -2.32
C CYS A 47 -12.71 -3.19 -2.03
N ILE A 48 -12.58 -1.91 -1.69
CA ILE A 48 -13.73 -1.03 -1.39
C ILE A 48 -14.60 -0.80 -2.62
N ALA A 49 -13.98 -0.58 -3.79
CA ALA A 49 -14.68 -0.43 -5.06
C ALA A 49 -15.45 -1.71 -5.43
N LYS A 50 -14.89 -2.90 -5.15
CA LYS A 50 -15.58 -4.19 -5.38
C LYS A 50 -16.82 -4.32 -4.49
N ASP A 51 -16.62 -4.17 -3.18
CA ASP A 51 -17.59 -4.54 -2.16
C ASP A 51 -18.67 -3.48 -1.91
N TYR A 52 -18.34 -2.19 -2.06
CA TYR A 52 -19.24 -1.09 -1.70
C TYR A 52 -19.57 -0.14 -2.85
N LYS A 53 -18.91 -0.28 -4.01
CA LYS A 53 -19.01 0.69 -5.14
C LYS A 53 -18.66 2.12 -4.67
N ARG A 54 -17.59 2.25 -3.88
CA ARG A 54 -17.08 3.51 -3.34
C ARG A 54 -15.59 3.67 -3.65
N ASP A 55 -15.12 4.92 -3.65
CA ASP A 55 -13.73 5.33 -3.87
C ASP A 55 -13.39 6.43 -2.86
N PRO A 56 -12.74 6.07 -1.74
CA PRO A 56 -12.39 7.01 -0.69
C PRO A 56 -11.35 8.04 -1.17
N LEU A 57 -11.74 9.32 -1.18
CA LEU A 57 -10.87 10.41 -1.65
C LEU A 57 -9.75 10.79 -0.67
N ASN A 58 -9.75 10.24 0.55
CA ASN A 58 -8.73 10.54 1.56
C ASN A 58 -8.54 9.36 2.52
N HIS A 59 -7.44 9.39 3.29
CA HIS A 59 -7.09 8.32 4.22
C HIS A 59 -8.16 8.09 5.30
N HIS A 60 -8.75 9.15 5.84
CA HIS A 60 -9.76 9.04 6.90
C HIS A 60 -11.00 8.28 6.42
N LYS A 61 -11.53 8.63 5.25
CA LYS A 61 -12.66 7.91 4.61
C LYS A 61 -12.32 6.46 4.25
N ARG A 62 -11.06 6.15 3.96
CA ARG A 62 -10.63 4.78 3.69
C ARG A 62 -10.60 3.94 4.97
N GLU A 63 -10.15 4.54 6.06
CA GLU A 63 -10.00 3.89 7.36
C GLU A 63 -11.36 3.45 7.94
N THR A 64 -12.46 4.13 7.60
CA THR A 64 -13.82 3.72 8.04
C THR A 64 -14.24 2.33 7.53
N TYR A 65 -13.59 1.80 6.50
CA TYR A 65 -13.92 0.48 5.95
C TYR A 65 -13.19 -0.68 6.65
N PHE A 66 -12.08 -0.42 7.35
CA PHE A 66 -11.33 -1.47 8.04
C PHE A 66 -12.13 -2.22 9.11
N PRO A 67 -12.92 -1.56 9.99
CA PRO A 67 -13.69 -2.29 11.01
C PRO A 67 -14.85 -3.10 10.42
N ILE A 68 -15.40 -2.68 9.28
CA ILE A 68 -16.62 -3.27 8.69
C ILE A 68 -16.35 -4.23 7.53
N ASN A 69 -15.14 -4.25 6.97
CA ASN A 69 -14.76 -5.17 5.90
C ASN A 69 -13.84 -6.28 6.45
N SER A 70 -14.31 -7.53 6.40
CA SER A 70 -13.58 -8.68 6.96
C SER A 70 -12.25 -8.97 6.26
N THR A 71 -12.07 -8.55 5.01
CA THR A 71 -10.79 -8.65 4.28
C THR A 71 -9.82 -7.58 4.77
N LEU A 72 -10.28 -6.32 4.87
CA LEU A 72 -9.46 -5.20 5.33
C LEU A 72 -9.04 -5.34 6.79
N LYS A 73 -9.92 -5.88 7.65
CA LYS A 73 -9.60 -6.17 9.05
C LYS A 73 -8.35 -7.06 9.20
N LYS A 74 -8.12 -8.00 8.28
CA LYS A 74 -6.97 -8.94 8.31
C LYS A 74 -5.63 -8.30 7.95
N ILE A 75 -5.65 -7.10 7.35
CA ILE A 75 -4.46 -6.38 6.88
C ILE A 75 -4.29 -5.01 7.55
N TYR A 76 -5.11 -4.72 8.56
CA TYR A 76 -5.10 -3.45 9.29
C TYR A 76 -3.71 -3.07 9.76
N ILE A 77 -3.03 -3.98 10.47
CA ILE A 77 -1.71 -3.73 11.05
C ILE A 77 -0.69 -3.41 9.95
N GLU A 78 -0.63 -4.23 8.89
CA GLU A 78 0.33 -4.05 7.81
C GLU A 78 0.10 -2.75 7.04
N TYR A 79 -1.16 -2.40 6.78
CA TYR A 79 -1.50 -1.17 6.09
C TYR A 79 -1.10 0.07 6.91
N HIS A 80 -1.42 0.08 8.21
CA HIS A 80 -1.08 1.19 9.08
C HIS A 80 0.42 1.32 9.33
N GLN A 81 1.14 0.20 9.41
CA GLN A 81 2.60 0.23 9.55
C GLN A 81 3.24 0.81 8.28
N LEU A 82 2.80 0.39 7.10
CA LEU A 82 3.31 0.91 5.84
C LEU A 82 2.98 2.40 5.62
N LYS A 83 1.80 2.84 6.09
CA LYS A 83 1.44 4.27 6.15
C LYS A 83 2.41 5.06 7.05
N SER A 84 2.65 4.57 8.26
CA SER A 84 3.56 5.19 9.23
C SER A 84 4.99 5.28 8.72
N ASP A 85 5.49 4.21 8.08
CA ASP A 85 6.83 4.19 7.49
C ASP A 85 6.93 5.18 6.32
N SER A 86 5.90 5.28 5.47
CA SER A 86 5.81 6.27 4.38
C SER A 86 5.79 7.72 4.91
N GLU A 87 5.07 7.99 6.00
CA GLU A 87 5.09 9.29 6.68
C GLU A 87 6.47 9.58 7.28
N SER A 88 7.16 8.56 7.80
CA SER A 88 8.49 8.70 8.38
C SER A 88 9.56 9.05 7.34
N VAL A 89 9.47 8.46 6.14
CA VAL A 89 10.32 8.83 5.00
C VAL A 89 10.09 10.29 4.59
N ARG A 90 8.83 10.73 4.55
CA ARG A 90 8.48 12.06 4.04
C ARG A 90 8.72 13.20 5.04
N TYR A 91 8.44 12.97 6.31
CA TYR A 91 8.34 14.04 7.30
C TYR A 91 9.34 13.93 8.46
N LYS A 92 9.94 12.75 8.67
CA LYS A 92 10.77 12.49 9.85
C LYS A 92 12.23 12.17 9.50
N SER A 93 12.61 12.22 8.23
CA SER A 93 13.97 11.95 7.74
C SER A 93 14.57 10.65 8.29
N ILE A 94 13.73 9.64 8.55
CA ILE A 94 14.18 8.35 9.10
C ILE A 94 14.97 7.61 8.02
N LYS A 95 16.13 7.08 8.41
CA LYS A 95 16.99 6.30 7.52
C LYS A 95 16.50 4.86 7.45
N PHE A 96 16.12 4.43 6.25
CA PHE A 96 15.86 3.04 5.93
C PHE A 96 16.97 2.50 5.04
N ASN A 97 17.51 1.34 5.36
CA ASN A 97 18.44 0.63 4.48
C ASN A 97 17.68 -0.34 3.56
N LYS A 98 18.33 -0.78 2.48
CA LYS A 98 17.74 -1.69 1.49
C LYS A 98 17.14 -2.97 2.10
N LYS A 99 17.79 -3.53 3.12
CA LYS A 99 17.32 -4.75 3.81
C LYS A 99 16.00 -4.49 4.54
N SER A 100 15.90 -3.40 5.28
CA SER A 100 14.66 -2.99 5.96
C SER A 100 13.54 -2.70 4.96
N ILE A 101 13.84 -1.99 3.87
CA ILE A 101 12.85 -1.70 2.83
C ILE A 101 12.33 -2.99 2.17
N THR A 102 13.22 -3.94 1.89
CA THR A 102 12.85 -5.25 1.34
C THR A 102 11.97 -6.05 2.31
N SER A 103 12.29 -6.01 3.60
CA SER A 103 11.47 -6.63 4.65
C SER A 103 10.07 -6.01 4.71
N ILE A 104 9.97 -4.67 4.70
CA ILE A 104 8.71 -3.92 4.66
C ILE A 104 7.86 -4.33 3.44
N LYS A 105 8.48 -4.37 2.25
CA LYS A 105 7.79 -4.82 1.02
C LYS A 105 7.21 -6.22 1.19
N ASN A 106 8.02 -7.19 1.61
CA ASN A 106 7.61 -8.58 1.67
C ASN A 106 6.55 -8.84 2.76
N ASN A 107 6.73 -8.24 3.93
CA ASN A 107 5.88 -8.50 5.09
C ASN A 107 4.58 -7.71 5.06
N TYR A 108 4.62 -6.43 4.63
CA TYR A 108 3.44 -5.57 4.64
C TYR A 108 2.74 -5.59 3.29
N LEU A 109 3.37 -5.07 2.23
CA LEU A 109 2.75 -5.02 0.90
C LEU A 109 2.44 -6.45 0.38
N GLY A 110 3.36 -7.39 0.56
CA GLY A 110 3.17 -8.79 0.16
C GLY A 110 1.95 -9.44 0.83
N LYS A 111 1.76 -9.23 2.15
CA LYS A 111 0.59 -9.74 2.86
C LYS A 111 -0.71 -9.07 2.41
N ILE A 112 -0.70 -7.74 2.23
CA ILE A 112 -1.84 -6.98 1.71
C ILE A 112 -2.28 -7.54 0.35
N LYS A 113 -1.34 -7.66 -0.59
CA LYS A 113 -1.59 -8.24 -1.92
C LYS A 113 -2.16 -9.65 -1.84
N ARG A 114 -1.53 -10.53 -1.06
CA ARG A 114 -1.95 -11.93 -0.93
C ARG A 114 -3.37 -12.08 -0.39
N ILE A 115 -3.79 -11.23 0.53
CA ILE A 115 -5.13 -11.27 1.12
C ILE A 115 -6.15 -10.62 0.19
N ILE A 116 -5.86 -9.43 -0.31
CA ILE A 116 -6.82 -8.66 -1.13
C ILE A 116 -7.00 -9.32 -2.50
N SER A 117 -5.93 -9.80 -3.15
CA SER A 117 -6.04 -10.46 -4.46
C SER A 117 -7.05 -11.61 -4.47
N LYS A 118 -7.16 -12.39 -3.38
CA LYS A 118 -8.19 -13.44 -3.26
C LYS A 118 -9.62 -12.90 -3.17
N ARG A 119 -9.79 -11.68 -2.65
CA ARG A 119 -11.08 -11.00 -2.58
C ARG A 119 -11.43 -10.32 -3.90
N VAL A 120 -10.44 -9.79 -4.61
CA VAL A 120 -10.61 -8.98 -5.84
C VAL A 120 -10.22 -9.71 -7.12
N SER A 121 -9.91 -11.00 -7.06
CA SER A 121 -9.94 -11.88 -8.22
C SER A 121 -11.37 -12.10 -8.72
#